data_AF-A0A2N3DR98-F1
#
_entry.id   AF-A0A2N3DR98-F1
#
_cell.length_a   1.000
_cell.length_b   1.000
_cell.length_c   1.000
_cell.angle_alpha   90.00
_cell.angle_beta   90.00
_cell.angle_gamma   90.00
#
_symmetry.space_group_name_H-M   'P 1'
#
loop_
_entity.id
_entity.type
_entity.pdbx_description
1 polymer ?
#
loop_
_entity_poly.entity_id
_entity_poly.type
_entity_poly.pdbx_seq_one_letter_code
_entity_poly.pdbx_strand_id
1 'polypeptide(L)'
;MSRREVPLKKGCTQIDRVVVGYDRPLETFFAQAIAIDADGEDVTLIWQGTYPGELATPRSAIALIEQYCDVPEDLARQLETDRLATLAQADGPNQQAAKRALIIGEAEPPRPKPGR
;
A
#
# COMPACT_ATOMS: atom_id res chain seq x y z
N MET A 1 4.48 -2.25 7.49
CA MET A 1 3.96 -1.45 6.36
C MET A 1 3.54 -0.09 6.91
N SER A 2 4.02 1.00 6.32
CA SER A 2 3.53 2.34 6.64
C SER A 2 2.31 2.66 5.77
N ARG A 3 1.41 3.51 6.27
CA ARG A 3 0.22 3.98 5.55
C ARG A 3 0.03 5.45 5.87
N ARG A 4 -0.26 6.26 4.84
CA ARG A 4 -0.56 7.68 4.94
C ARG A 4 -1.78 7.98 4.09
N GLU A 5 -2.78 8.58 4.70
CA GLU A 5 -3.92 9.12 3.95
C GLU A 5 -3.50 10.43 3.29
N VAL A 6 -3.91 10.60 2.03
CA VAL A 6 -3.59 11.80 1.25
C VAL A 6 -4.87 12.60 1.03
N PRO A 7 -4.86 13.92 1.32
CA PRO A 7 -6.06 14.73 1.15
C PRO A 7 -6.51 14.76 -0.31
N LEU A 8 -7.82 14.67 -0.52
CA LEU A 8 -8.44 14.77 -1.83
C LEU A 8 -8.48 16.22 -2.32
N LYS A 9 -8.46 16.41 -3.64
CA LYS A 9 -8.72 17.73 -4.23
C LYS A 9 -10.14 18.18 -3.91
N LYS A 10 -10.32 19.49 -3.74
CA LYS A 10 -11.67 20.09 -3.64
C LYS A 10 -12.49 19.72 -4.88
N GLY A 11 -13.66 19.13 -4.65
CA GLY A 11 -14.58 18.71 -5.71
C GLY A 11 -14.30 17.31 -6.27
N CYS A 12 -13.32 16.56 -5.74
CA CYS A 12 -13.20 15.14 -6.06
C CYS A 12 -14.38 14.38 -5.41
N THR A 13 -15.28 13.85 -6.23
CA THR A 13 -16.44 13.05 -5.78
C THR A 13 -16.33 11.58 -6.15
N GLN A 14 -15.32 11.22 -6.94
CA GLN A 14 -15.12 9.86 -7.44
C GLN A 14 -14.44 8.95 -6.43
N ILE A 15 -13.71 9.54 -5.47
CA ILE A 15 -12.88 8.84 -4.49
C ILE A 15 -13.30 9.35 -3.11
N ASP A 16 -13.47 8.43 -2.18
CA ASP A 16 -13.71 8.72 -0.76
C ASP A 16 -12.40 8.85 0.01
N ARG A 17 -11.44 7.95 -0.28
CA ARG A 17 -10.15 7.92 0.41
C ARG A 17 -9.02 7.46 -0.49
N VAL A 18 -7.86 8.08 -0.30
CA VAL A 18 -6.60 7.62 -0.88
C VAL A 18 -5.59 7.35 0.21
N VAL A 19 -4.92 6.20 0.09
CA VAL A 19 -3.84 5.77 0.97
C VAL A 19 -2.60 5.47 0.13
N VAL A 20 -1.45 5.97 0.57
CA VAL A 20 -0.14 5.60 0.02
C VAL A 20 0.78 5.13 1.14
N GLY A 21 1.80 4.36 0.81
CA GLY A 21 2.73 3.90 1.83
C GLY A 21 3.86 3.04 1.29
N TYR A 22 4.61 2.45 2.20
CA TYR A 22 5.66 1.49 1.91
C TYR A 22 5.37 0.14 2.55
N ASP A 23 5.34 -0.91 1.73
CA ASP A 23 5.30 -2.29 2.16
C ASP A 23 6.72 -2.85 2.23
N ARG A 24 7.20 -3.01 3.47
CA ARG A 24 8.55 -3.53 3.77
C ARG A 24 8.72 -4.99 3.33
N PRO A 25 7.82 -5.95 3.67
CA PRO A 25 7.91 -7.31 3.13
C PRO A 25 8.06 -7.38 1.59
N LEU A 26 7.25 -6.63 0.85
CA LEU A 26 7.30 -6.57 -0.62
C LEU A 26 8.39 -5.64 -1.14
N GLU A 27 9.04 -4.88 -0.28
CA GLU A 27 10.04 -3.87 -0.64
C GLU A 27 9.53 -2.88 -1.71
N THR A 28 8.23 -2.55 -1.69
CA THR A 28 7.56 -1.72 -2.68
C THR A 28 6.78 -0.60 -2.02
N PHE A 29 6.71 0.56 -2.68
CA PHE A 29 5.66 1.53 -2.39
C PHE A 29 4.32 1.00 -2.90
N PHE A 30 3.22 1.51 -2.37
CA PHE A 30 1.88 1.17 -2.83
C PHE A 30 0.98 2.40 -2.83
N ALA A 31 -0.07 2.33 -3.63
CA ALA A 31 -1.16 3.32 -3.66
C ALA A 31 -2.50 2.60 -3.75
N GLN A 32 -3.45 3.05 -2.94
CA GLN A 32 -4.82 2.58 -2.91
C GLN A 32 -5.77 3.77 -2.98
N ALA A 33 -6.75 3.70 -3.88
CA ALA A 33 -7.84 4.67 -3.96
C ALA A 33 -9.16 3.94 -3.82
N ILE A 34 -9.96 4.36 -2.85
CA ILE A 34 -11.22 3.74 -2.44
C ILE A 34 -12.34 4.73 -2.71
N ALA A 35 -13.37 4.29 -3.42
CA ALA A 35 -14.61 5.00 -3.64
C ALA A 35 -15.72 4.36 -2.82
N ILE A 36 -16.85 5.07 -2.69
CA ILE A 36 -18.10 4.51 -2.20
C ILE A 36 -19.02 4.34 -3.40
N ASP A 37 -19.58 3.14 -3.57
CA ASP A 37 -20.55 2.87 -4.64
C ASP A 37 -21.97 3.37 -4.29
N ALA A 38 -22.94 3.05 -5.15
CA ALA A 38 -24.32 3.47 -4.97
C ALA A 38 -25.01 2.83 -3.75
N ASP A 39 -24.53 1.68 -3.30
CA ASP A 39 -25.05 0.92 -2.16
C ASP A 39 -24.34 1.31 -0.85
N GLY A 40 -23.32 2.17 -0.92
CA GLY A 40 -22.56 2.63 0.23
C GLY A 40 -21.36 1.72 0.56
N GLU A 41 -20.95 0.84 -0.34
CA GLU A 41 -19.85 -0.09 -0.13
C GLU A 41 -18.51 0.46 -0.64
N ASP A 42 -17.44 0.12 0.08
CA ASP A 42 -16.07 0.48 -0.29
C ASP A 42 -15.62 -0.29 -1.54
N VAL A 43 -15.38 0.44 -2.62
CA VAL A 43 -14.86 -0.13 -3.87
C VAL A 43 -13.44 0.38 -4.13
N THR A 44 -12.50 -0.55 -4.26
CA THR A 44 -11.10 -0.21 -4.56
C THR A 44 -10.94 0.05 -6.06
N LEU A 45 -10.73 1.30 -6.44
CA LEU A 45 -10.54 1.72 -7.83
C LEU A 45 -9.07 1.65 -8.28
N ILE A 46 -8.15 1.88 -7.35
CA ILE A 46 -6.71 1.71 -7.59
C ILE A 46 -6.15 0.83 -6.49
N TRP A 47 -5.39 -0.17 -6.88
CA TRP A 47 -4.53 -0.92 -5.98
C TRP A 47 -3.26 -1.34 -6.73
N GLN A 48 -2.16 -0.63 -6.50
CA GLN A 48 -0.86 -0.93 -7.08
C GLN A 48 0.21 -1.03 -5.99
N GLY A 49 1.28 -1.80 -6.22
CA GLY A 49 2.26 -2.13 -5.19
C GLY A 49 1.90 -3.42 -4.44
N THR A 50 1.28 -4.37 -5.14
CA THR A 50 0.90 -5.69 -4.62
C THR A 50 1.95 -6.75 -4.92
N TYR A 51 2.91 -6.45 -5.78
CA TYR A 51 4.04 -7.33 -6.11
C TYR A 51 5.36 -6.82 -5.54
N PRO A 52 6.32 -7.73 -5.26
CA PRO A 52 7.63 -7.33 -4.78
C PRO A 52 8.35 -6.35 -5.72
N GLY A 53 8.81 -5.22 -5.18
CA GLY A 53 9.56 -4.19 -5.91
C GLY A 53 8.79 -3.46 -7.03
N GLU A 54 7.47 -3.61 -7.12
CA GLU A 54 6.65 -3.10 -8.21
C GLU A 54 6.73 -1.57 -8.38
N LEU A 55 6.64 -0.84 -7.28
CA LEU A 55 6.83 0.61 -7.24
C LEU A 55 8.08 0.88 -6.41
N ALA A 56 9.21 1.08 -7.09
CA ALA A 56 10.51 1.27 -6.45
C ALA A 56 10.72 2.67 -5.83
N THR A 57 9.88 3.66 -6.17
CA THR A 57 10.03 5.04 -5.68
C THR A 57 8.75 5.61 -5.10
N PRO A 58 8.83 6.54 -4.12
CA PRO A 58 7.66 7.26 -3.63
C PRO A 58 6.90 7.98 -4.74
N ARG A 59 7.65 8.53 -5.71
CA ARG A 59 7.08 9.30 -6.83
C ARG A 59 6.20 8.43 -7.72
N SER A 60 6.57 7.17 -7.94
CA SER A 60 5.77 6.21 -8.70
C SER A 60 4.41 5.96 -8.05
N ALA A 61 4.35 5.81 -6.73
CA ALA A 61 3.08 5.66 -6.01
C ALA A 61 2.26 6.96 -6.01
N ILE A 62 2.91 8.11 -5.83
CA ILE A 62 2.25 9.42 -5.85
C ILE A 62 1.62 9.68 -7.23
N ALA A 63 2.31 9.40 -8.33
CA ALA A 63 1.82 9.63 -9.69
C ALA A 63 0.44 8.98 -9.97
N LEU A 64 0.15 7.84 -9.32
CA LEU A 64 -1.13 7.13 -9.47
C LEU A 64 -2.31 7.92 -8.88
N ILE A 65 -2.06 8.77 -7.88
CA ILE A 65 -3.09 9.46 -7.11
C ILE A 65 -3.17 10.96 -7.41
N GLU A 66 -2.21 11.52 -8.14
CA GLU A 66 -2.11 12.97 -8.40
C GLU A 66 -3.36 13.57 -9.04
N GLN A 67 -4.10 12.78 -9.82
CA GLN A 67 -5.33 13.26 -10.44
C GLN A 67 -6.44 13.52 -9.41
N TYR A 68 -6.50 12.74 -8.31
CA TYR A 68 -7.54 12.80 -7.28
C TYR A 68 -7.15 13.61 -6.05
N CYS A 69 -5.85 13.67 -5.73
CA CYS A 69 -5.34 14.19 -4.47
C CYS A 69 -4.67 15.56 -4.60
N ASP A 70 -4.79 16.36 -3.54
CA ASP A 70 -3.96 17.52 -3.31
C ASP A 70 -2.68 17.05 -2.60
N VAL A 71 -1.68 16.66 -3.37
CA VAL A 71 -0.50 15.96 -2.85
C VAL A 71 0.38 16.92 -2.05
N PRO A 72 0.63 16.68 -0.75
CA PRO A 72 1.54 17.50 0.02
C PRO A 72 2.97 17.43 -0.54
N GLU A 73 3.65 18.57 -0.65
CA GLU A 73 5.02 18.65 -1.20
C GLU A 73 6.02 17.74 -0.46
N ASP A 74 5.79 17.55 0.84
CA ASP A 74 6.65 16.74 1.70
C ASP A 74 6.34 15.24 1.66
N LEU A 75 5.26 14.80 0.99
CA LEU A 75 4.79 13.42 1.03
C LEU A 75 5.86 12.44 0.53
N ALA A 76 6.56 12.77 -0.56
CA ALA A 76 7.63 11.92 -1.08
C ALA A 76 8.75 11.71 -0.05
N ARG A 77 9.15 12.77 0.66
CA ARG A 77 10.18 12.72 1.71
C ARG A 77 9.70 11.90 2.91
N GLN A 78 8.44 12.04 3.29
CA GLN A 78 7.84 11.27 4.36
C GLN A 78 7.79 9.78 4.04
N LEU A 79 7.39 9.41 2.81
CA LEU A 79 7.37 8.03 2.35
C LEU A 79 8.77 7.41 2.34
N GLU A 80 9.79 8.16 1.91
CA GLU A 80 11.17 7.69 1.97
C GLU A 80 11.65 7.53 3.42
N THR A 81 11.25 8.44 4.31
CA THR A 81 11.55 8.32 5.74
C THR A 81 10.90 7.07 6.33
N ASP A 82 9.66 6.76 5.96
CA ASP A 82 8.99 5.53 6.39
C ASP A 82 9.73 4.29 5.87
N ARG A 83 10.20 4.30 4.62
CA ARG A 83 11.02 3.23 4.05
C ARG A 83 12.29 3.03 4.88
N LEU A 84 13.03 4.10 5.14
CA LEU A 84 14.28 4.07 5.90
C LEU A 84 14.06 3.62 7.36
N ALA A 85 12.97 4.03 7.99
CA ALA A 85 12.62 3.64 9.36
C ALA A 85 12.41 2.12 9.49
N THR A 86 12.11 1.44 8.38
CA THR A 86 11.91 -0.02 8.36
C THR A 86 13.18 -0.83 8.07
N LEU A 87 14.31 -0.20 7.73
CA LEU A 87 15.57 -0.89 7.39
C LEU A 87 16.13 -1.76 8.52
N ALA A 88 15.94 -1.34 9.77
CA ALA A 88 16.41 -2.10 10.94
C ALA A 88 15.44 -3.24 11.35
N GLN A 89 14.31 -3.40 10.64
CA GLN A 89 13.29 -4.40 10.98
C GLN A 89 13.44 -5.65 10.11
N ALA A 90 13.71 -6.78 10.76
CA ALA A 90 13.70 -8.09 10.12
C ALA A 90 12.27 -8.63 9.95
N ASP A 91 12.02 -9.33 8.84
CA ASP A 91 10.78 -10.08 8.63
C ASP A 91 10.61 -11.15 9.71
N GLY A 92 9.46 -11.16 10.38
CA GLY A 92 9.04 -12.32 11.15
C GLY A 92 8.80 -13.53 10.24
N PRO A 93 8.82 -14.76 10.78
CA PRO A 93 8.72 -16.00 9.99
C PRO A 93 7.46 -16.07 9.09
N ASN A 94 6.32 -15.51 9.55
CA ASN A 94 5.10 -15.45 8.75
C ASN A 94 5.20 -14.50 7.54
N GLN A 95 5.95 -13.41 7.68
CA GLN A 95 6.16 -12.45 6.58
C GLN A 95 7.11 -13.03 5.53
N GLN A 96 8.15 -13.76 5.98
CA GLN A 96 9.04 -14.51 5.08
C GLN A 96 8.29 -15.58 4.30
N ALA A 97 7.37 -16.31 4.94
CA ALA A 97 6.55 -17.32 4.28
C ALA A 97 5.60 -16.69 3.24
N ALA A 98 4.91 -15.60 3.58
CA ALA A 98 4.05 -14.88 2.64
C ALA A 98 4.83 -14.32 1.43
N LYS A 99 6.03 -13.77 1.66
CA LYS A 99 6.92 -13.31 0.60
C LYS A 99 7.34 -14.44 -0.33
N ARG A 100 7.70 -15.61 0.22
CA ARG A 100 8.03 -16.81 -0.57
C ARG A 100 6.84 -17.28 -1.40
N ALA A 101 5.64 -17.29 -0.83
CA ALA A 101 4.43 -17.68 -1.54
C ALA A 101 4.14 -16.78 -2.75
N LEU A 102 4.33 -15.47 -2.61
CA LEU A 102 4.13 -14.50 -3.70
C LEU A 102 5.22 -14.56 -4.78
N ILE A 103 6.47 -14.86 -4.42
CA ILE A 103 7.62 -14.90 -5.36
C ILE A 103 7.70 -16.24 -6.11
N ILE A 104 7.42 -17.35 -5.42
CA ILE A 104 7.62 -18.72 -5.93
C ILE A 104 6.31 -19.32 -6.47
N GLY A 105 5.16 -18.74 -6.14
CA GLY A 105 3.84 -19.25 -6.53
C GLY A 105 3.32 -20.40 -5.66
N GLU A 106 4.04 -20.81 -4.62
CA GLU A 106 3.54 -21.75 -3.61
C GLU A 106 2.68 -20.99 -2.59
N ALA A 107 1.40 -20.80 -2.90
CA ALA A 107 0.40 -20.49 -1.89
C ALA A 107 0.26 -21.69 -0.94
N GLU A 108 1.10 -21.80 0.08
CA GLU A 108 0.83 -22.74 1.17
C GLU A 108 -0.39 -22.23 1.94
N PRO A 109 -1.46 -23.03 2.09
CA PRO A 109 -2.70 -22.56 2.66
C PRO A 109 -2.51 -22.13 4.12
N PRO A 110 -3.31 -21.17 4.62
CA PRO A 110 -3.21 -20.72 6.00
C PRO A 110 -3.40 -21.92 6.95
N ARG A 111 -2.38 -22.20 7.78
CA ARG A 111 -2.47 -23.23 8.82
C ARG A 111 -3.62 -22.90 9.77
N PRO A 112 -4.38 -23.91 10.22
CA PRO A 112 -5.51 -23.71 11.12
C PRO A 112 -5.05 -23.10 12.44
N LYS A 113 -5.83 -22.15 12.97
CA LYS A 113 -5.63 -21.57 14.31
C LYS A 113 -5.65 -22.73 15.33
N PRO A 114 -4.66 -22.85 16.23
CA PRO A 114 -4.78 -23.82 17.32
C PRO A 114 -5.92 -23.36 18.24
N GLY A 115 -6.86 -24.26 18.46
CA GLY A 115 -8.07 -24.00 19.24
C GLY A 115 -7.76 -23.55 20.67
N ARG A 116 -8.65 -22.70 21.17
CA ARG A 116 -8.94 -22.58 22.60
C ARG A 116 -10.45 -22.49 22.77
#